data_AF-A0A7C2YCW1-F1
#
_entry.id   AF-A0A7C2YCW1-F1
#
_cell.length_a   1.000
_cell.length_b   1.000
_cell.length_c   1.000
_cell.angle_alpha   90.00
_cell.angle_beta   90.00
_cell.angle_gamma   90.00
#
_symmetry.space_group_name_H-M   'P 1'
#
loop_
_entity.id
_entity.type
_entity.pdbx_description
1 polymer ?
#
loop_
_entity_poly.entity_id
_entity_poly.type
_entity_poly.pdbx_seq_one_letter_code
_entity_poly.pdbx_strand_id
1 'polypeptide(L)'
;MFMKRRGRLAGSGMGKNFAKSMTRRYLFALGVLALVAIVSDYILQKKINAELKRGAMINTSGQQRTLSQRIAFYAIRLADSRAPGERPALRRELADAIALMESSLAGLISGDSTLNLPGRPSPEVQAIYFSPPHLLHDQVQKFLAASKSLCQAPESDLALDNPHLQYLSSAATELLSPLDELVKRYQKESEAGIARLQRLERTVMVITIFVLVMMALFIFRPMVGRIQVYFVERRQAEEEREKLITELRQALANVKTLSGLIPICAFCKKIRDDRGYWNILEDYIARHSEADFTHGFCPECKKKFDDEE
;
A
#
# COMPACT_ATOMS: atom_id res chain seq x y z
N MET A 1 -46.77 39.30 25.85
CA MET A 1 -46.92 38.74 24.49
C MET A 1 -45.52 38.49 23.92
N PHE A 2 -44.75 37.57 24.49
CA PHE A 2 -44.48 36.21 23.99
C PHE A 2 -44.08 36.09 22.50
N MET A 3 -42.80 35.73 22.31
CA MET A 3 -42.20 34.93 21.21
C MET A 3 -42.19 35.55 19.79
N LYS A 4 -41.10 35.44 19.01
CA LYS A 4 -40.41 34.19 18.72
C LYS A 4 -39.01 34.44 18.13
N ARG A 5 -37.97 34.04 18.89
CA ARG A 5 -36.63 33.76 18.37
C ARG A 5 -36.72 32.62 17.34
N ARG A 6 -36.45 32.92 16.06
CA ARG A 6 -36.05 31.92 15.05
C ARG A 6 -34.55 32.06 14.84
N GLY A 7 -33.76 31.20 15.50
CA GLY A 7 -32.31 31.27 15.44
C GLY A 7 -31.66 30.10 16.18
N ARG A 8 -32.17 28.89 15.96
CA ARG A 8 -31.59 27.64 16.47
C ARG A 8 -32.25 26.51 15.71
N LEU A 9 -31.55 25.90 14.76
CA LEU A 9 -31.72 24.51 14.24
C LEU A 9 -30.99 24.28 12.89
N ALA A 10 -30.51 25.31 12.20
CA ALA A 10 -29.83 25.13 10.91
C ALA A 10 -28.41 24.49 11.00
N GLY A 11 -27.79 24.45 12.18
CA GLY A 11 -26.38 24.02 12.34
C GLY A 11 -26.13 22.51 12.41
N SER A 12 -27.09 21.69 12.87
CA SER A 12 -26.80 20.25 13.16
C SER A 12 -26.87 19.34 11.93
N GLY A 13 -27.67 19.70 10.92
CA GLY A 13 -27.78 18.95 9.65
C GLY A 13 -26.60 19.20 8.71
N MET A 14 -26.05 20.41 8.71
CA MET A 14 -24.95 20.82 7.83
C MET A 14 -23.64 20.09 8.18
N GLY A 15 -23.33 19.95 9.47
CA GLY A 15 -22.16 19.20 9.96
C GLY A 15 -22.23 17.69 9.69
N LYS A 16 -23.41 17.07 9.83
CA LYS A 16 -23.61 15.64 9.53
C LYS A 16 -23.49 15.33 8.03
N ASN A 17 -24.05 16.20 7.18
CA ASN A 17 -23.95 16.05 5.72
C ASN A 17 -22.50 16.28 5.24
N PHE A 18 -21.79 17.22 5.87
CA PHE A 18 -20.36 17.45 5.63
C PHE A 18 -19.50 16.23 5.98
N ALA A 19 -19.64 15.69 7.19
CA ALA A 19 -18.90 14.51 7.63
C ALA A 19 -19.15 13.30 6.70
N LYS A 20 -20.41 13.03 6.34
CA LYS A 20 -20.76 11.95 5.40
C LYS A 20 -20.14 12.15 4.01
N SER A 21 -20.15 13.36 3.46
CA SER A 21 -19.51 13.67 2.18
C SER A 21 -17.99 13.45 2.23
N MET A 22 -17.34 13.84 3.34
CA MET A 22 -15.91 13.66 3.55
C MET A 22 -15.55 12.17 3.67
N THR A 23 -16.28 11.42 4.49
CA THR A 23 -16.08 9.97 4.64
C THR A 23 -16.23 9.24 3.31
N ARG A 24 -17.21 9.60 2.47
CA ARG A 24 -17.37 9.01 1.13
C ARG A 24 -16.17 9.28 0.22
N ARG A 25 -15.63 10.50 0.20
CA ARG A 25 -14.43 10.84 -0.59
C ARG A 25 -13.19 10.11 -0.10
N TYR A 26 -13.02 10.03 1.22
CA TYR A 26 -11.92 9.30 1.85
C TYR A 26 -11.98 7.80 1.56
N LEU A 27 -13.15 7.17 1.72
CA LEU A 27 -13.37 5.77 1.40
C LEU A 27 -13.14 5.47 -0.09
N PHE A 28 -13.61 6.35 -0.98
CA PHE A 28 -13.32 6.23 -2.41
C PHE A 28 -11.81 6.24 -2.67
N ALA A 29 -11.09 7.17 -2.06
CA ALA A 29 -9.65 7.30 -2.25
C ALA A 29 -8.87 6.08 -1.71
N LEU A 30 -9.25 5.56 -0.54
CA LEU A 30 -8.72 4.29 -0.02
C LEU A 30 -9.03 3.12 -0.95
N GLY A 31 -10.24 3.07 -1.53
CA GLY A 31 -10.61 2.06 -2.51
C GLY A 31 -9.74 2.10 -3.77
N VAL A 32 -9.44 3.29 -4.28
CA VAL A 32 -8.53 3.46 -5.42
C VAL A 32 -7.11 2.99 -5.06
N LEU A 33 -6.60 3.36 -3.89
CA LEU A 33 -5.28 2.90 -3.44
C LEU A 33 -5.21 1.37 -3.26
N ALA A 34 -6.25 0.77 -2.68
CA ALA A 34 -6.34 -0.68 -2.55
C ALA A 34 -6.37 -1.37 -3.91
N LEU A 35 -7.15 -0.85 -4.87
CA LEU A 35 -7.20 -1.39 -6.23
C LEU A 35 -5.83 -1.34 -6.91
N VAL A 36 -5.15 -0.19 -6.82
CA VAL A 36 -3.80 -0.03 -7.38
C VAL A 36 -2.81 -1.01 -6.76
N ALA A 37 -2.86 -1.22 -5.43
CA ALA A 37 -2.02 -2.19 -4.74
C ALA A 37 -2.28 -3.63 -5.20
N ILE A 38 -3.55 -4.03 -5.33
CA ILE A 38 -3.94 -5.37 -5.82
C ILE A 38 -3.46 -5.58 -7.26
N VAL A 39 -3.64 -4.59 -8.13
CA VAL A 39 -3.17 -4.66 -9.52
C VAL A 39 -1.64 -4.77 -9.56
N SER A 40 -0.93 -4.00 -8.73
CA SER A 40 0.52 -4.06 -8.62
C SER A 40 1.01 -5.44 -8.16
N ASP A 41 0.39 -6.02 -7.14
CA ASP A 41 0.71 -7.37 -6.67
C ASP A 41 0.44 -8.44 -7.74
N TYR A 42 -0.69 -8.35 -8.43
CA TYR A 42 -1.01 -9.25 -9.54
C TYR A 42 0.04 -9.21 -10.67
N ILE A 43 0.50 -8.00 -11.03
CA ILE A 43 1.58 -7.82 -12.03
C ILE A 43 2.88 -8.46 -11.54
N LEU A 44 3.22 -8.28 -10.26
CA LEU A 44 4.43 -8.84 -9.64
C LEU A 44 4.39 -10.37 -9.67
N GLN A 45 3.29 -10.99 -9.25
CA GLN A 45 3.12 -12.45 -9.28
C GLN A 45 3.22 -13.00 -10.71
N LYS A 46 2.63 -12.32 -11.69
CA LYS A 46 2.75 -12.70 -13.09
C LYS A 46 4.18 -12.61 -13.61
N LYS A 47 4.96 -11.62 -13.16
CA LYS A 47 6.38 -11.45 -13.50
C LYS A 47 7.22 -12.58 -12.91
N ILE A 48 7.07 -12.89 -11.62
CA ILE A 48 7.81 -13.99 -10.95
C ILE A 48 7.59 -15.32 -11.69
N ASN A 49 6.33 -15.65 -11.97
CA ASN A 49 5.99 -16.90 -12.67
C ASN A 49 6.51 -16.95 -14.12
N ALA A 50 6.56 -15.80 -14.80
CA ALA A 50 7.13 -15.71 -16.15
C ALA A 50 8.66 -15.85 -16.14
N GLU A 51 9.34 -15.27 -15.14
CA GLU A 51 10.80 -15.34 -15.00
C GLU A 51 11.31 -16.77 -14.76
N LEU A 52 10.66 -17.52 -13.87
CA LEU A 52 11.05 -18.91 -13.60
C LEU A 52 11.00 -19.77 -14.86
N LYS A 53 9.92 -19.65 -15.64
CA LYS A 53 9.74 -20.41 -16.88
C LYS A 53 10.72 -20.00 -17.98
N ARG A 54 11.03 -18.70 -18.09
CA ARG A 54 12.02 -18.18 -19.07
C ARG A 54 13.44 -18.64 -18.74
N GLY A 55 13.82 -18.55 -17.46
CA GLY A 55 15.13 -19.03 -16.99
C GLY A 55 15.31 -20.53 -17.27
N ALA A 56 14.28 -21.33 -17.01
CA ALA A 56 14.28 -22.75 -17.35
C ALA A 56 14.51 -23.01 -18.85
N MET A 57 13.76 -22.34 -19.74
CA MET A 57 13.93 -22.52 -21.19
C MET A 57 15.33 -22.13 -21.68
N ILE A 58 15.90 -21.01 -21.21
CA ILE A 58 17.25 -20.58 -21.59
C ILE A 58 18.30 -21.57 -21.08
N ASN A 59 18.18 -22.01 -19.83
CA ASN A 59 19.12 -22.96 -19.25
C ASN A 59 19.06 -24.32 -19.96
N THR A 60 17.87 -24.88 -20.15
CA THR A 60 17.68 -26.18 -20.81
C THR A 60 18.10 -26.13 -22.28
N SER A 61 17.78 -25.07 -23.02
CA SER A 61 18.27 -24.91 -24.39
C SER A 61 19.79 -24.72 -24.44
N GLY A 62 20.36 -23.96 -23.50
CA GLY A 62 21.80 -23.79 -23.35
C GLY A 62 22.53 -25.12 -23.10
N GLN A 63 21.93 -25.99 -22.28
CA GLN A 63 22.45 -27.30 -21.94
C GLN A 63 22.52 -28.26 -23.13
N GLN A 64 21.65 -28.12 -24.14
CA GLN A 64 21.67 -28.95 -25.35
C GLN A 64 23.03 -28.89 -26.07
N ARG A 65 23.68 -27.72 -26.11
CA ARG A 65 25.01 -27.56 -26.69
C ARG A 65 26.04 -28.40 -25.93
N THR A 66 26.07 -28.24 -24.62
CA THR A 66 26.96 -29.01 -23.74
C THR A 66 26.72 -30.52 -23.87
N LEU A 67 25.46 -30.94 -23.95
CA LEU A 67 25.10 -32.36 -24.10
C LEU A 67 25.56 -32.92 -25.45
N SER A 68 25.39 -32.18 -26.55
CA SER A 68 25.88 -32.62 -27.87
C SER A 68 27.38 -32.91 -27.85
N GLN A 69 28.17 -32.03 -27.21
CA GLN A 69 29.62 -32.17 -27.10
C GLN A 69 30.01 -33.29 -26.13
N ARG A 70 29.33 -33.42 -24.98
CA ARG A 70 29.58 -34.50 -24.02
C ARG A 70 29.27 -35.87 -24.61
N ILE A 71 28.19 -36.00 -25.38
CA ILE A 71 27.83 -37.24 -26.07
C ILE A 71 28.93 -37.64 -27.05
N ALA A 72 29.40 -36.70 -27.90
CA ALA A 72 30.52 -36.97 -28.81
C ALA A 72 31.81 -37.35 -28.06
N PHE A 73 32.12 -36.66 -26.96
CA PHE A 73 33.28 -36.97 -26.13
C PHE A 73 33.23 -38.38 -25.53
N TYR A 74 32.10 -38.76 -24.92
CA TYR A 74 31.93 -40.11 -24.35
C TYR A 74 31.91 -41.18 -25.46
N ALA A 75 31.34 -40.88 -26.63
CA ALA A 75 31.37 -41.77 -27.79
C ALA A 75 32.81 -42.06 -28.24
N ILE A 76 33.66 -41.03 -28.36
CA ILE A 76 35.09 -41.18 -28.70
C ILE A 76 35.82 -42.01 -27.65
N ARG A 77 35.64 -41.68 -26.35
CA ARG A 77 36.28 -42.44 -25.28
C ARG A 77 35.83 -43.89 -25.21
N LEU A 78 34.55 -44.15 -25.49
CA LEU A 78 34.02 -45.51 -25.50
C LEU A 78 34.68 -46.36 -26.60
N ALA A 79 34.93 -45.77 -27.76
CA ALA A 79 35.60 -46.44 -28.87
C ALA A 79 37.12 -46.55 -28.69
N ASP A 80 37.78 -45.56 -28.07
CA ASP A 80 39.23 -45.57 -27.84
C ASP A 80 39.65 -46.36 -26.58
N SER A 81 38.74 -46.62 -25.65
CA SER A 81 39.06 -47.29 -24.40
C SER A 81 39.55 -48.74 -24.62
N ARG A 82 40.75 -49.01 -24.11
CA ARG A 82 41.43 -50.31 -24.15
C ARG A 82 41.28 -51.09 -22.84
N ALA A 83 40.67 -50.49 -21.82
CA ALA A 83 40.50 -51.09 -20.50
C ALA A 83 39.10 -51.73 -20.37
N PRO A 84 38.97 -53.06 -20.16
CA PRO A 84 37.68 -53.74 -20.10
C PRO A 84 36.72 -53.20 -19.02
N GLY A 85 37.25 -52.66 -17.93
CA GLY A 85 36.45 -52.09 -16.83
C GLY A 85 35.90 -50.67 -17.06
N GLU A 86 36.41 -49.95 -18.07
CA GLU A 86 36.05 -48.55 -18.30
C GLU A 86 34.84 -48.40 -19.24
N ARG A 87 34.70 -49.32 -20.22
CA ARG A 87 33.61 -49.32 -21.20
C ARG A 87 32.21 -49.36 -20.57
N PRO A 88 31.92 -50.18 -19.53
CA PRO A 88 30.61 -50.16 -18.88
C PRO A 88 30.27 -48.83 -18.22
N ALA A 89 31.25 -48.16 -17.61
CA ALA A 89 31.04 -46.85 -17.00
C ALA A 89 30.80 -45.76 -18.05
N LEU A 90 31.59 -45.76 -19.14
CA LEU A 90 31.42 -44.84 -20.27
C LEU A 90 30.07 -45.02 -20.97
N ARG A 91 29.58 -46.26 -21.12
CA ARG A 91 28.23 -46.51 -21.66
C ARG A 91 27.14 -45.92 -20.77
N ARG A 92 27.29 -46.01 -19.44
CA ARG A 92 26.31 -45.41 -18.51
C ARG A 92 26.28 -43.90 -18.64
N GLU A 93 27.45 -43.25 -18.61
CA GLU A 93 27.57 -41.79 -18.79
C GLU A 93 27.02 -41.31 -20.15
N LEU A 94 27.30 -42.06 -21.21
CA LEU A 94 26.76 -41.80 -22.54
C LEU A 94 25.23 -41.95 -22.57
N ALA A 95 24.69 -43.04 -22.01
CA ALA A 95 23.25 -43.28 -21.93
C ALA A 95 22.53 -42.19 -21.14
N ASP A 96 23.08 -41.77 -20.00
CA ASP A 96 22.52 -40.71 -19.16
C ASP A 96 22.51 -39.36 -19.90
N ALA A 97 23.59 -39.04 -20.62
CA ALA A 97 23.67 -37.82 -21.44
C ALA A 97 22.66 -37.84 -22.60
N ILE A 98 22.50 -38.98 -23.29
CA ILE A 98 21.50 -39.16 -24.35
C ILE A 98 20.09 -38.97 -23.80
N ALA A 99 19.76 -39.66 -22.69
CA ALA A 99 18.44 -39.59 -22.08
C ALA A 99 18.09 -38.17 -21.60
N LEU A 100 19.07 -37.46 -21.04
CA LEU A 100 18.88 -36.08 -20.60
C LEU A 100 18.69 -35.13 -21.79
N MET A 101 19.43 -35.31 -22.88
CA MET A 101 19.26 -34.50 -24.09
C MET A 101 17.89 -34.71 -24.72
N GLU A 102 17.44 -35.97 -24.83
CA GLU A 102 16.15 -36.35 -25.39
C GLU A 102 14.97 -35.81 -24.57
N SER A 103 14.97 -36.02 -23.25
CA SER A 103 13.92 -35.52 -22.35
C SER A 103 13.87 -33.98 -22.33
N SER A 104 15.02 -33.32 -22.32
CA SER A 104 15.10 -31.86 -22.38
C SER A 104 14.56 -31.30 -23.70
N LEU A 105 14.87 -31.94 -24.84
CA LEU A 105 14.33 -31.55 -26.14
C LEU A 105 12.81 -31.72 -26.19
N ALA A 106 12.31 -32.86 -25.70
CA ALA A 106 10.88 -33.12 -25.63
C ALA A 106 10.18 -32.09 -24.73
N GLY A 107 10.76 -31.75 -23.58
CA GLY A 107 10.25 -30.73 -22.67
C GLY A 107 10.23 -29.32 -23.27
N LEU A 108 11.23 -28.95 -24.08
CA LEU A 108 11.27 -27.65 -24.77
C LEU A 108 10.15 -27.52 -25.83
N ILE A 109 9.80 -28.62 -26.52
CA ILE A 109 8.80 -28.61 -27.59
C ILE A 109 7.39 -28.81 -27.02
N SER A 110 7.20 -29.85 -26.23
CA SER A 110 5.88 -30.33 -25.76
C SER A 110 5.51 -29.84 -24.37
N GLY A 111 6.49 -29.40 -23.58
CA GLY A 111 6.32 -28.95 -22.20
C GLY A 111 6.70 -30.02 -21.17
N ASP A 112 7.19 -29.55 -20.03
CA ASP A 112 7.54 -30.38 -18.87
C ASP A 112 7.38 -29.56 -17.60
N SER A 113 6.38 -29.91 -16.77
CA SER A 113 6.13 -29.20 -15.52
C SER A 113 7.24 -29.40 -14.47
N THR A 114 7.94 -30.52 -14.50
CA THR A 114 9.04 -30.80 -13.55
C THR A 114 10.25 -29.91 -13.82
N LEU A 115 10.49 -29.59 -15.10
CA LEU A 115 11.54 -28.68 -15.54
C LEU A 115 11.07 -27.23 -15.67
N ASN A 116 9.83 -26.90 -15.30
CA ASN A 116 9.21 -25.58 -15.51
C ASN A 116 9.19 -25.13 -16.99
N LEU A 117 9.15 -26.07 -17.92
CA LEU A 117 9.08 -25.80 -19.35
C LEU A 117 7.62 -25.70 -19.79
N PRO A 118 7.18 -24.55 -20.33
CA PRO A 118 5.78 -24.36 -20.73
C PRO A 118 5.40 -25.15 -21.98
N GLY A 119 6.39 -25.62 -22.76
CA GLY A 119 6.19 -26.15 -24.10
C GLY A 119 5.68 -25.08 -25.06
N ARG A 120 5.18 -25.53 -26.22
CA ARG A 120 4.56 -24.66 -27.25
C ARG A 120 5.47 -23.49 -27.62
N PRO A 121 6.63 -23.77 -28.22
CA PRO A 121 7.56 -22.73 -28.67
C PRO A 121 6.86 -21.71 -29.58
N SER A 122 7.38 -20.48 -29.61
CA SER A 122 6.92 -19.43 -30.51
C SER A 122 7.04 -19.88 -31.99
N PRO A 123 6.31 -19.26 -32.93
CA PRO A 123 6.46 -19.57 -34.36
C PRO A 123 7.91 -19.48 -34.85
N GLU A 124 8.68 -18.52 -34.33
CA GLU A 124 10.07 -18.34 -34.71
C GLU A 124 11.00 -19.40 -34.12
N VAL A 125 10.74 -19.87 -32.89
CA VAL A 125 11.46 -21.01 -32.32
C VAL A 125 11.06 -22.32 -33.02
N GLN A 126 9.78 -22.48 -33.35
CA GLN A 126 9.29 -23.63 -34.14
C GLN A 126 9.98 -23.68 -35.52
N ALA A 127 10.21 -22.54 -36.16
CA ALA A 127 10.92 -22.48 -37.43
C ALA A 127 12.36 -23.02 -37.31
N ILE A 128 13.06 -22.73 -36.22
CA ILE A 128 14.42 -23.28 -35.99
C ILE A 128 14.37 -24.82 -35.88
N TYR A 129 13.36 -25.36 -35.19
CA TYR A 129 13.21 -26.81 -35.04
C TYR A 129 12.79 -27.54 -36.32
N PHE A 130 11.85 -26.98 -37.08
CA PHE A 130 11.11 -27.75 -38.09
C PHE A 130 11.19 -27.18 -39.51
N SER A 131 11.88 -26.05 -39.72
CA SER A 131 11.99 -25.42 -41.05
C SER A 131 13.44 -25.26 -41.52
N PRO A 132 13.70 -25.25 -42.84
CA PRO A 132 14.99 -24.86 -43.40
C PRO A 132 15.37 -23.42 -43.01
N PRO A 133 16.67 -23.11 -42.88
CA PRO A 133 17.83 -23.95 -43.19
C PRO A 133 18.25 -24.90 -42.05
N HIS A 134 17.65 -24.80 -40.86
CA HIS A 134 18.16 -25.49 -39.67
C HIS A 134 17.60 -26.90 -39.51
N LEU A 135 16.28 -27.11 -39.57
CA LEU A 135 15.68 -28.44 -39.32
C LEU A 135 16.25 -29.10 -38.04
N LEU A 136 16.47 -28.30 -36.99
CA LEU A 136 17.22 -28.71 -35.80
C LEU A 136 16.65 -29.99 -35.15
N HIS A 137 15.33 -30.17 -35.19
CA HIS A 137 14.71 -31.37 -34.65
C HIS A 137 15.19 -32.65 -35.37
N ASP A 138 15.23 -32.64 -36.70
CA ASP A 138 15.71 -33.78 -37.50
C ASP A 138 17.20 -34.05 -37.27
N GLN A 139 18.02 -33.00 -37.21
CA GLN A 139 19.45 -33.13 -36.90
C GLN A 139 19.68 -33.78 -35.52
N VAL A 140 18.97 -33.31 -34.49
CA VAL A 140 19.10 -33.86 -33.13
C VAL A 140 18.56 -35.29 -33.06
N GLN A 141 17.45 -35.61 -33.74
CA GLN A 141 16.93 -37.00 -33.78
C GLN A 141 17.93 -37.97 -34.42
N LYS A 142 18.54 -37.59 -35.56
CA LYS A 142 19.59 -38.40 -36.20
C LYS A 142 20.82 -38.56 -35.30
N PHE A 143 21.24 -37.48 -34.64
CA PHE A 143 22.33 -37.49 -33.67
C PHE A 143 22.05 -38.45 -32.49
N LEU A 144 20.87 -38.36 -31.89
CA LEU A 144 20.46 -39.24 -30.79
C LEU A 144 20.36 -40.70 -31.24
N ALA A 145 19.83 -40.97 -32.44
CA ALA A 145 19.74 -42.32 -32.99
C ALA A 145 21.14 -42.96 -33.16
N ALA A 146 22.08 -42.25 -33.80
CA ALA A 146 23.46 -42.71 -33.94
C ALA A 146 24.15 -42.92 -32.58
N SER A 147 23.89 -42.02 -31.62
CA SER A 147 24.42 -42.11 -30.25
C SER A 147 23.92 -43.37 -29.54
N LYS A 148 22.62 -43.68 -29.65
CA LYS A 148 22.01 -44.90 -29.09
C LYS A 148 22.57 -46.15 -29.74
N SER A 149 22.70 -46.16 -31.08
CA SER A 149 23.29 -47.28 -31.82
C SER A 149 24.72 -47.57 -31.36
N LEU A 150 25.57 -46.55 -31.23
CA LEU A 150 26.94 -46.73 -30.72
C LEU A 150 26.95 -47.17 -29.25
N CYS A 151 26.09 -46.58 -28.40
CA CYS A 151 25.97 -46.91 -26.99
C CYS A 151 25.52 -48.36 -26.74
N GLN A 152 24.83 -48.98 -27.69
CA GLN A 152 24.33 -50.36 -27.64
C GLN A 152 25.17 -51.35 -28.46
N ALA A 153 26.09 -50.87 -29.31
CA ALA A 153 26.94 -51.71 -30.15
C ALA A 153 27.77 -52.71 -29.32
N PRO A 154 28.01 -53.95 -29.78
CA PRO A 154 28.85 -54.91 -29.08
C PRO A 154 30.31 -54.42 -29.03
N GLU A 155 31.11 -54.98 -28.11
CA GLU A 155 32.51 -54.56 -27.93
C GLU A 155 33.39 -54.75 -29.17
N SER A 156 33.03 -55.70 -30.05
CA SER A 156 33.69 -55.96 -31.34
C SER A 156 33.56 -54.80 -32.32
N ASP A 157 32.48 -54.02 -32.21
CA ASP A 157 32.11 -52.98 -33.16
C ASP A 157 32.51 -51.59 -32.65
N LEU A 158 33.05 -51.51 -31.43
CA LEU A 158 33.59 -50.30 -30.82
C LEU A 158 35.03 -50.06 -31.32
N ALA A 159 35.13 -49.33 -32.43
CA ALA A 159 36.38 -48.91 -33.03
C ALA A 159 36.31 -47.45 -33.50
N LEU A 160 37.48 -46.80 -33.66
CA LEU A 160 37.57 -45.39 -34.07
C LEU A 160 37.05 -45.13 -35.49
N ASP A 161 37.01 -46.17 -36.33
CA ASP A 161 36.47 -46.14 -37.69
C ASP A 161 34.97 -46.48 -37.77
N ASN A 162 34.31 -46.71 -36.62
CA ASN A 162 32.88 -46.97 -36.59
C ASN A 162 32.09 -45.83 -37.27
N PRO A 163 31.18 -46.14 -38.22
CA PRO A 163 30.48 -45.12 -39.00
C PRO A 163 29.59 -44.21 -38.13
N HIS A 164 29.01 -44.73 -37.04
CA HIS A 164 28.25 -43.90 -36.11
C HIS A 164 29.16 -42.93 -35.36
N LEU A 165 30.37 -43.35 -34.97
CA LEU A 165 31.32 -42.46 -34.30
C LEU A 165 31.80 -41.33 -35.21
N GLN A 166 32.14 -41.64 -36.47
CA GLN A 166 32.54 -40.62 -37.44
C GLN A 166 31.44 -39.58 -37.65
N TYR A 167 30.20 -40.03 -37.81
CA TYR A 167 29.03 -39.16 -37.90
C TYR A 167 28.83 -38.31 -36.64
N LEU A 168 28.96 -38.89 -35.44
CA LEU A 168 28.76 -38.15 -34.18
C LEU A 168 29.76 -37.00 -34.01
N SER A 169 31.01 -37.20 -34.44
CA SER A 169 32.04 -36.17 -34.37
C SER A 169 31.72 -34.94 -35.23
N SER A 170 31.29 -35.15 -36.49
CA SER A 170 30.87 -34.05 -37.36
C SER A 170 29.55 -33.43 -36.93
N ALA A 171 28.54 -34.27 -36.65
CA ALA A 171 27.20 -33.82 -36.28
C ALA A 171 27.17 -33.01 -34.98
N ALA A 172 28.00 -33.35 -33.98
CA ALA A 172 28.10 -32.56 -32.76
C ALA A 172 28.58 -31.13 -33.04
N THR A 173 29.49 -30.95 -33.99
CA THR A 173 29.99 -29.62 -34.40
C THR A 173 28.94 -28.87 -35.21
N GLU A 174 28.26 -29.54 -36.14
CA GLU A 174 27.20 -28.96 -36.97
C GLU A 174 26.00 -28.48 -36.15
N LEU A 175 25.66 -29.20 -35.06
CA LEU A 175 24.58 -28.84 -34.15
C LEU A 175 24.83 -27.56 -33.35
N LEU A 176 26.08 -27.12 -33.17
CA LEU A 176 26.39 -25.95 -32.34
C LEU A 176 25.74 -24.67 -32.87
N SER A 177 25.79 -24.45 -34.19
CA SER A 177 25.23 -23.25 -34.81
C SER A 177 23.72 -23.10 -34.63
N PRO A 178 22.87 -24.10 -34.99
CA PRO A 178 21.42 -23.99 -34.78
C PRO A 178 21.04 -24.01 -33.29
N LEU A 179 21.80 -24.67 -32.42
CA LEU A 179 21.57 -24.61 -30.96
C LEU A 179 21.93 -23.23 -30.38
N ASP A 180 22.99 -22.58 -30.86
CA ASP A 180 23.31 -21.20 -30.49
C ASP A 180 22.22 -20.22 -30.93
N GLU A 181 21.69 -20.38 -32.14
CA GLU A 181 20.60 -19.55 -32.64
C GLU A 181 19.31 -19.79 -31.83
N LEU A 182 19.03 -21.03 -31.46
CA LEU A 182 17.92 -21.36 -30.56
C LEU A 182 18.03 -20.65 -29.21
N VAL A 183 19.21 -20.71 -28.58
CA VAL A 183 19.48 -20.03 -27.30
C VAL A 183 19.32 -18.52 -27.44
N LYS A 184 19.89 -17.93 -28.50
CA LYS A 184 19.74 -16.49 -28.79
C LYS A 184 18.28 -16.10 -29.00
N ARG A 185 17.50 -16.95 -29.67
CA ARG A 185 16.07 -16.68 -29.91
C ARG A 185 15.28 -16.70 -28.60
N TYR A 186 15.50 -17.69 -27.72
CA TYR A 186 14.89 -17.71 -26.39
C TYR A 186 15.32 -16.51 -25.52
N GLN A 187 16.60 -16.15 -25.56
CA GLN A 187 17.15 -14.98 -24.87
C GLN A 187 16.42 -13.69 -25.32
N LYS A 188 16.29 -13.48 -26.63
CA LYS A 188 15.64 -12.30 -27.22
C LYS A 188 14.14 -12.22 -26.89
N GLU A 189 13.43 -13.35 -26.94
CA GLU A 189 12.01 -13.40 -26.57
C GLU A 189 11.80 -13.11 -25.08
N SER A 190 12.69 -13.61 -24.23
CA SER A 190 12.69 -13.31 -22.80
C SER A 190 12.86 -11.81 -22.55
N GLU A 191 13.88 -11.19 -23.12
CA GLU A 191 14.17 -9.75 -22.97
C GLU A 191 13.00 -8.86 -23.44
N ALA A 192 12.43 -9.16 -24.61
CA ALA A 192 11.28 -8.43 -25.13
C ALA A 192 10.04 -8.59 -24.22
N GLY A 193 9.83 -9.78 -23.68
CA GLY A 193 8.78 -10.08 -22.72
C GLY A 193 8.95 -9.35 -21.38
N ILE A 194 10.20 -9.23 -20.88
CA ILE A 194 10.55 -8.48 -19.66
C ILE A 194 10.26 -6.99 -19.85
N ALA A 195 10.71 -6.40 -20.97
CA ALA A 195 10.56 -4.97 -21.24
C ALA A 195 9.09 -4.53 -21.31
N ARG A 196 8.18 -5.41 -21.74
CA ARG A 196 6.72 -5.11 -21.75
C ARG A 196 6.15 -5.04 -20.32
N LEU A 197 6.49 -6.00 -19.46
CA LEU A 197 6.03 -6.01 -18.07
C LEU A 197 6.59 -4.82 -17.28
N GLN A 198 7.87 -4.49 -17.46
CA GLN A 198 8.49 -3.33 -16.82
C GLN A 198 7.85 -1.99 -17.24
N ARG A 199 7.46 -1.83 -18.51
CA ARG A 199 6.75 -0.62 -18.98
C ARG A 199 5.39 -0.47 -18.30
N LEU A 200 4.64 -1.56 -18.17
CA LEU A 200 3.35 -1.57 -17.48
C LEU A 200 3.52 -1.23 -15.99
N GLU A 201 4.49 -1.84 -15.32
CA GLU A 201 4.86 -1.58 -13.92
C GLU A 201 5.22 -0.10 -13.69
N ARG A 202 6.09 0.47 -14.52
CA ARG A 202 6.45 1.90 -14.44
C ARG A 202 5.25 2.81 -14.67
N THR A 203 4.33 2.43 -15.56
CA THR A 203 3.11 3.21 -15.83
C THR A 203 2.19 3.19 -14.61
N VAL A 204 1.99 2.02 -13.99
CA VAL A 204 1.21 1.89 -12.75
C VAL A 204 1.85 2.73 -11.63
N MET A 205 3.17 2.69 -11.46
CA MET A 205 3.87 3.51 -10.46
C MET A 205 3.63 5.01 -10.65
N VAL A 206 3.73 5.52 -11.89
CA VAL A 206 3.45 6.93 -12.20
C VAL A 206 2.00 7.28 -11.89
N ILE A 207 1.04 6.42 -12.23
CA ILE A 207 -0.38 6.60 -11.90
C ILE A 207 -0.59 6.61 -10.39
N THR A 208 0.04 5.73 -9.63
CA THR A 208 -0.03 5.69 -8.16
C THR A 208 0.43 7.00 -7.55
N ILE A 209 1.60 7.51 -7.97
CA ILE A 209 2.15 8.78 -7.49
C ILE A 209 1.19 9.92 -7.85
N PHE A 210 0.69 9.95 -9.09
CA PHE A 210 -0.27 10.95 -9.54
C PHE A 210 -1.54 10.94 -8.68
N VAL A 211 -2.13 9.76 -8.42
CA VAL A 211 -3.31 9.60 -7.57
C VAL A 211 -3.04 10.08 -6.15
N LEU A 212 -1.90 9.72 -5.55
CA LEU A 212 -1.52 10.17 -4.21
C LEU A 212 -1.40 11.70 -4.13
N VAL A 213 -0.78 12.33 -5.12
CA VAL A 213 -0.67 13.79 -5.19
C VAL A 213 -2.04 14.45 -5.36
N MET A 214 -2.89 13.92 -6.24
CA MET A 214 -4.27 14.42 -6.41
C MET A 214 -5.09 14.26 -5.12
N MET A 215 -4.97 13.13 -4.43
CA MET A 215 -5.59 12.93 -3.13
C MET A 215 -5.11 13.96 -2.10
N ALA A 216 -3.79 14.21 -2.02
CA ALA A 216 -3.21 15.22 -1.13
C ALA A 216 -3.78 16.62 -1.40
N LEU A 217 -3.84 17.04 -2.67
CA LEU A 217 -4.29 18.38 -3.05
C LEU A 217 -5.81 18.56 -2.92
N PHE A 218 -6.62 17.57 -3.27
CA PHE A 218 -8.08 17.72 -3.36
C PHE A 218 -8.85 17.16 -2.16
N ILE A 219 -8.26 16.28 -1.36
CA ILE A 219 -8.90 15.72 -0.16
C ILE A 219 -8.21 16.27 1.08
N PHE A 220 -6.91 16.02 1.26
CA PHE A 220 -6.22 16.35 2.51
C PHE A 220 -6.07 17.86 2.72
N ARG A 221 -5.62 18.62 1.70
CA ARG A 221 -5.45 20.08 1.81
C ARG A 221 -6.74 20.83 2.20
N PRO A 222 -7.90 20.65 1.52
CA PRO A 222 -9.13 21.34 1.94
C PRO A 222 -9.67 20.82 3.27
N MET A 223 -9.46 19.54 3.60
CA MET A 223 -9.83 18.98 4.90
C MET A 223 -9.09 19.67 6.04
N VAL A 224 -7.76 19.81 5.94
CA VAL A 224 -6.95 20.49 6.96
C VAL A 224 -7.40 21.95 7.12
N GLY A 225 -7.60 22.67 6.02
CA GLY A 225 -8.08 24.06 6.09
C GLY A 225 -9.44 24.19 6.78
N ARG A 226 -10.40 23.30 6.48
CA ARG A 226 -11.71 23.27 7.15
C ARG A 226 -11.60 22.97 8.64
N ILE A 227 -10.74 22.03 9.01
CA ILE A 227 -10.51 21.67 10.41
C ILE A 227 -9.94 22.86 11.18
N GLN A 228 -8.97 23.58 10.60
CA GLN A 228 -8.41 24.78 11.23
C GLN A 228 -9.47 25.87 11.45
N VAL A 229 -10.30 26.16 10.44
CA VAL A 229 -11.39 27.14 10.58
C VAL A 229 -12.37 26.73 11.69
N TYR A 230 -12.75 25.45 11.74
CA TYR A 230 -13.64 24.94 12.78
C TYR A 230 -13.08 25.14 14.20
N PHE A 231 -11.77 24.91 14.40
CA PHE A 231 -11.12 25.18 15.68
C PHE A 231 -11.11 26.67 16.04
N VAL A 232 -10.88 27.55 15.06
CA VAL A 232 -10.88 29.01 15.28
C VAL A 232 -12.27 29.51 15.65
N GLU A 233 -13.32 29.14 14.91
CA GLU A 233 -14.71 29.51 15.20
C GLU A 233 -15.13 29.05 16.60
N ARG A 234 -14.74 27.82 16.96
CA ARG A 234 -15.09 27.26 18.27
C ARG A 234 -14.39 27.98 19.41
N ARG A 235 -13.11 28.36 19.23
CA ARG A 235 -12.37 29.16 20.21
C ARG A 235 -12.98 30.55 20.38
N GLN A 236 -13.34 31.22 19.27
CA GLN A 236 -14.01 32.52 19.33
C GLN A 236 -15.35 32.44 20.06
N ALA A 237 -16.15 31.40 19.80
CA ALA A 237 -17.42 31.19 20.50
C ALA A 237 -17.23 30.93 22.01
N GLU A 238 -16.15 30.25 22.41
CA GLU A 238 -15.79 30.07 23.82
C GLU A 238 -15.38 31.39 24.47
N GLU A 239 -14.50 32.18 23.82
CA GLU A 239 -14.09 33.50 24.30
C GLU A 239 -15.26 34.48 24.42
N GLU A 240 -16.17 34.51 23.44
CA GLU A 240 -17.37 35.36 23.49
C GLU A 240 -18.31 34.92 24.62
N ARG A 241 -18.45 33.60 24.83
CA ARG A 241 -19.23 33.07 25.95
C ARG A 241 -18.62 33.47 27.30
N GLU A 242 -17.31 33.43 27.45
CA GLU A 242 -16.62 33.87 28.68
C GLU A 242 -16.79 35.37 28.92
N LYS A 243 -16.70 36.21 27.88
CA LYS A 243 -16.98 37.65 27.98
C LYS A 243 -18.39 37.92 28.45
N LEU A 244 -19.39 37.29 27.82
CA LEU A 244 -20.79 37.44 28.21
C LEU A 244 -21.03 36.97 29.65
N ILE A 245 -20.41 35.88 30.10
CA ILE A 245 -20.47 35.44 31.49
C ILE A 245 -19.90 36.51 32.43
N THR A 246 -18.79 37.13 32.05
CA THR A 246 -18.12 38.17 32.84
C THR A 246 -18.97 39.43 32.93
N GLU A 247 -19.49 39.92 31.80
CA GLU A 247 -20.40 41.07 31.74
C GLU A 247 -21.66 40.83 32.58
N LEU A 248 -22.25 39.64 32.48
CA LEU A 248 -23.46 39.29 33.23
C LEU A 248 -23.20 39.24 34.74
N ARG A 249 -22.03 38.73 35.16
CA ARG A 249 -21.58 38.79 36.56
C ARG A 249 -21.40 40.23 37.05
N GLN A 250 -20.82 41.11 36.23
CA GLN A 250 -20.61 42.51 36.60
C GLN A 250 -21.92 43.29 36.68
N ALA A 251 -22.85 43.09 35.73
CA ALA A 251 -24.18 43.68 35.78
C ALA A 251 -24.95 43.25 37.04
N LEU A 252 -24.88 41.95 37.40
CA LEU A 252 -25.45 41.44 38.65
C LEU A 252 -24.82 42.09 39.90
N ALA A 253 -23.51 42.32 39.90
CA ALA A 253 -22.83 43.02 41.00
C ALA A 253 -23.30 44.47 41.13
N ASN A 254 -23.44 45.20 40.02
CA ASN A 254 -23.87 46.60 40.01
C ASN A 254 -25.33 46.76 40.50
N VAL A 255 -26.22 45.83 40.12
CA VAL A 255 -27.60 45.82 40.65
C VAL A 255 -27.59 45.65 42.16
N LYS A 256 -26.76 44.75 42.71
CA LYS A 256 -26.62 44.57 44.16
C LYS A 256 -26.12 45.83 44.88
N THR A 257 -25.18 46.58 44.30
CA THR A 257 -24.70 47.84 44.91
C THR A 257 -25.74 48.95 44.86
N LEU A 258 -26.49 49.06 43.75
CA LEU A 258 -27.55 50.07 43.60
C LEU A 258 -28.74 49.77 44.53
N SER A 259 -29.09 48.50 44.73
CA SER A 259 -30.06 48.10 45.75
C SER A 259 -29.58 48.32 47.20
N GLY A 260 -28.29 48.61 47.40
CA GLY A 260 -27.73 48.94 48.72
C GLY A 260 -27.79 50.42 49.09
N LEU A 261 -28.20 51.30 48.17
CA LEU A 261 -28.36 52.73 48.45
C LEU A 261 -29.72 52.99 49.07
N ILE A 262 -29.72 53.25 50.38
CA ILE A 262 -30.94 53.56 51.13
C ILE A 262 -31.17 55.07 51.10
N PRO A 263 -32.21 55.58 50.40
CA PRO A 263 -32.49 57.00 50.31
C PRO A 263 -32.98 57.53 51.67
N ILE A 264 -32.19 58.40 52.30
CA ILE A 264 -32.49 59.03 53.58
C ILE A 264 -32.83 60.51 53.40
N CYS A 265 -33.88 61.00 54.06
CA CYS A 265 -34.25 62.41 54.02
C CYS A 265 -33.17 63.26 54.70
N ALA A 266 -32.65 64.26 54.00
CA ALA A 266 -31.57 65.10 54.53
C ALA A 266 -31.98 65.87 55.80
N PHE A 267 -33.26 66.22 55.92
CA PHE A 267 -33.81 67.04 57.01
C PHE A 267 -34.25 66.20 58.22
N CYS A 268 -35.14 65.22 58.02
CA CYS A 268 -35.74 64.45 59.11
C CYS A 268 -35.20 63.01 59.26
N LYS A 269 -34.21 62.62 58.46
CA LYS A 269 -33.51 61.32 58.51
C LYS A 269 -34.38 60.06 58.36
N LYS A 270 -35.65 60.20 57.94
CA LYS A 270 -36.49 59.06 57.53
C LYS A 270 -35.94 58.39 56.27
N ILE A 271 -36.15 57.09 56.14
CA ILE A 271 -35.77 56.30 54.96
C ILE A 271 -36.97 56.14 54.04
N ARG A 272 -36.78 56.32 52.73
CA ARG A 272 -37.79 55.99 51.73
C ARG A 272 -37.68 54.53 51.31
N ASP A 273 -38.77 53.78 51.45
CA ASP A 273 -38.84 52.39 50.99
C ASP A 273 -39.12 52.27 49.47
N ASP A 274 -39.10 51.03 48.98
CA ASP A 274 -39.34 50.71 47.55
C ASP A 274 -40.74 51.09 47.05
N ARG A 275 -41.69 51.32 47.96
CA ARG A 275 -43.06 51.78 47.65
C ARG A 275 -43.19 53.30 47.69
N GLY A 276 -42.11 54.00 48.04
CA GLY A 276 -42.03 55.45 48.10
C GLY A 276 -42.46 56.06 49.44
N TYR A 277 -42.75 55.26 50.47
CA TYR A 277 -43.15 55.75 51.79
C TYR A 277 -41.93 56.05 52.67
N TRP A 278 -42.05 57.10 53.47
CA TRP A 278 -41.00 57.52 54.41
C TRP A 278 -41.21 56.88 55.78
N ASN A 279 -40.35 55.93 56.11
CA ASN A 279 -40.34 55.20 57.38
C ASN A 279 -39.26 55.77 58.31
N ILE A 280 -39.42 55.56 59.62
CA ILE A 280 -38.35 55.86 60.58
C ILE A 280 -37.24 54.81 60.38
N LEU A 281 -36.00 55.19 60.69
CA LEU A 281 -34.79 54.41 60.41
C LEU A 281 -34.86 53.00 60.98
N GLU A 282 -35.24 52.90 62.25
CA GLU A 282 -35.32 51.67 63.04
C GLU A 282 -36.32 50.69 62.41
N ASP A 283 -37.52 51.20 62.10
CA ASP A 283 -38.60 50.44 61.46
C ASP A 283 -38.19 49.86 60.09
N TYR A 284 -37.41 50.63 59.33
CA TYR A 284 -36.95 50.20 58.02
C TYR A 284 -35.87 49.12 58.14
N ILE A 285 -34.86 49.31 59.00
CA ILE A 285 -33.77 48.37 59.18
C ILE A 285 -34.26 47.06 59.82
N ALA A 286 -35.11 47.11 60.84
CA ALA A 286 -35.67 45.92 61.48
C ALA A 286 -36.49 45.06 60.50
N ARG A 287 -37.16 45.68 59.51
CA ARG A 287 -37.92 44.96 58.47
C ARG A 287 -37.07 44.39 57.34
N HIS A 288 -35.87 44.93 57.10
CA HIS A 288 -35.04 44.59 55.94
C HIS A 288 -33.67 43.98 56.33
N SER A 289 -33.47 43.67 57.61
CA SER A 289 -32.28 43.01 58.14
C SER A 289 -32.63 42.18 59.37
N GLU A 290 -31.67 41.40 59.87
CA GLU A 290 -31.82 40.60 61.10
C GLU A 290 -31.46 41.41 62.37
N ALA A 291 -31.49 42.75 62.32
CA ALA A 291 -31.08 43.61 63.43
C ALA A 291 -32.25 43.99 64.36
N ASP A 292 -32.05 43.83 65.68
CA ASP A 292 -32.96 44.26 66.74
C ASP A 292 -32.47 45.54 67.42
N PHE A 293 -33.39 46.45 67.78
CA PHE A 293 -33.07 47.74 68.39
C PHE A 293 -33.44 47.77 69.89
N THR A 294 -32.55 48.31 70.71
CA THR A 294 -32.80 48.64 72.12
C THR A 294 -32.73 50.15 72.33
N HIS A 295 -33.51 50.67 73.27
CA HIS A 295 -33.57 52.11 73.56
C HIS A 295 -32.75 52.43 74.81
N GLY A 296 -31.87 53.41 74.71
CA GLY A 296 -31.09 53.93 75.83
C GLY A 296 -30.68 55.37 75.57
N PHE A 297 -30.45 56.14 76.64
CA PHE A 297 -29.93 57.49 76.51
C PHE A 297 -28.42 57.45 76.33
N CYS A 298 -27.91 58.15 75.31
CA CYS A 298 -26.48 58.40 75.23
C CYS A 298 -26.05 59.34 76.38
N PRO A 299 -24.75 59.37 76.74
CA PRO A 299 -24.26 60.19 77.84
C PRO A 299 -24.58 61.70 77.70
N GLU A 300 -24.65 62.20 76.46
CA GLU A 300 -24.98 63.60 76.17
C GLU A 300 -26.46 63.91 76.39
N CYS A 301 -27.35 63.06 75.91
CA CYS A 301 -28.80 63.21 76.10
C CYS A 301 -29.19 63.01 77.57
N LYS A 302 -28.51 62.10 78.27
CA LYS A 302 -28.77 61.88 79.70
C LYS A 302 -28.46 63.13 80.53
N LYS A 303 -27.31 63.78 80.29
CA LYS A 303 -26.97 65.04 80.96
C LYS A 303 -28.03 66.12 80.77
N LYS A 304 -28.51 66.31 79.54
CA LYS A 304 -29.55 67.31 79.25
C LYS A 304 -30.88 67.00 79.93
N PHE A 305 -31.24 65.73 80.04
CA PHE A 305 -32.45 65.32 80.74
C PHE A 305 -32.33 65.58 82.25
N ASP A 306 -31.14 65.33 82.81
CA ASP A 306 -30.84 65.58 84.23
C ASP A 306 -30.69 67.09 84.54
N ASP A 307 -30.35 67.92 83.56
CA ASP A 307 -30.18 69.39 83.70
C ASP A 307 -31.51 70.18 83.55
N GLU A 308 -32.61 69.54 83.14
CA GLU A 308 -33.95 70.16 82.94
C GLU A 308 -34.97 69.86 84.07
N GLU A 309 -34.59 69.11 85.12
CA GLU A 309 -35.34 68.89 86.38
C GLU A 309 -34.87 69.78 87.53
#